data_AF-J9E808-F1
#
_entry.id   AF-J9E808-F1
#
_cell.length_a   1.000
_cell.length_b   1.000
_cell.length_c   1.000
_cell.angle_alpha   90.00
_cell.angle_beta   90.00
_cell.angle_gamma   90.00
#
_symmetry.space_group_name_H-M   'P 1'
#
loop_
_entity.id
_entity.type
_entity.pdbx_description
1 polymer ?
#
loop_
_entity_poly.entity_id
_entity_poly.type
_entity_poly.pdbx_seq_one_letter_code
_entity_poly.pdbx_strand_id
1 'polypeptide(L)'
;MNPQIRAKLKQIYGTPDKVDLFVGGLLEDPVQRGFIGPTFACIIGPQFQRTRDGDRFYYENPGIFTRAQLIEIRKSSFSRLLCDNGDNISRVPREAFRIGQMISCAQISQIDLTKWKE
;
A
#
# COMPACT_ATOMS: atom_id res chain seq x y z
N MET A 1 -10.67 -18.70 11.07
CA MET A 1 -10.54 -19.62 9.94
C MET A 1 -11.76 -20.53 9.89
N ASN A 2 -12.35 -20.71 8.71
CA ASN A 2 -13.53 -21.54 8.49
C ASN A 2 -13.27 -23.05 8.77
N PRO A 3 -14.14 -23.78 9.50
CA PRO A 3 -13.93 -25.19 9.83
C PRO A 3 -13.83 -26.14 8.62
N GLN A 4 -14.61 -25.89 7.56
CA GLN A 4 -14.57 -26.67 6.33
C GLN A 4 -13.23 -26.49 5.60
N ILE A 5 -12.65 -25.28 5.62
CA ILE A 5 -11.30 -25.02 5.06
C ILE A 5 -10.24 -25.80 5.84
N ARG A 6 -10.31 -25.82 7.18
CA ARG A 6 -9.38 -26.60 8.01
C ARG A 6 -9.43 -28.09 7.69
N ALA A 7 -10.63 -28.65 7.50
CA ALA A 7 -10.80 -30.05 7.16
C ALA A 7 -10.15 -30.40 5.81
N LYS A 8 -10.33 -29.53 4.79
CA LYS A 8 -9.69 -29.69 3.48
C LYS A 8 -8.17 -29.60 3.55
N LEU A 9 -7.62 -28.64 4.30
CA LEU A 9 -6.17 -28.55 4.52
C LEU A 9 -5.62 -29.82 5.16
N LYS A 10 -6.30 -30.35 6.18
CA LYS A 10 -5.91 -31.61 6.81
C LYS A 10 -5.95 -32.79 5.85
N GLN A 11 -6.96 -32.85 4.96
CA GLN A 11 -7.06 -33.91 3.96
C GLN A 11 -5.90 -33.86 2.94
N ILE A 12 -5.51 -32.66 2.50
CA ILE A 12 -4.50 -32.48 1.45
C ILE A 12 -3.08 -32.60 2.02
N TYR A 13 -2.80 -31.90 3.13
CA TYR A 13 -1.45 -31.79 3.69
C TYR A 13 -1.18 -32.76 4.84
N GLY A 14 -2.22 -33.34 5.46
CA GLY A 14 -2.11 -34.24 6.61
C GLY A 14 -1.83 -33.51 7.93
N THR A 15 -0.79 -32.65 7.95
CA THR A 15 -0.38 -31.85 9.11
C THR A 15 -0.21 -30.38 8.75
N PRO A 16 -0.40 -29.44 9.69
CA PRO A 16 -0.14 -28.02 9.46
C PRO A 16 1.29 -27.71 9.01
N ASP A 17 2.29 -28.46 9.49
CA ASP A 17 3.72 -28.25 9.17
C ASP A 17 4.07 -28.45 7.69
N LYS A 18 3.20 -29.14 6.94
CA LYS A 18 3.37 -29.37 5.50
C LYS A 18 2.65 -28.34 4.65
N VAL A 19 1.84 -27.46 5.25
CA VAL A 19 1.10 -26.43 4.51
C VAL A 19 2.07 -25.39 3.99
N ASP A 20 2.05 -25.16 2.68
CA ASP A 20 2.85 -24.11 2.06
C ASP A 20 2.52 -22.74 2.67
N LEU A 21 3.55 -21.94 2.98
CA LEU A 21 3.40 -20.63 3.62
C LEU A 21 2.36 -19.76 2.91
N PHE A 22 2.36 -19.75 1.58
CA PHE A 22 1.45 -18.93 0.80
C PHE A 22 -0.01 -19.35 0.99
N VAL A 23 -0.27 -20.67 0.98
CA VAL A 23 -1.61 -21.24 1.20
C VAL A 23 -2.06 -20.97 2.63
N GLY A 24 -1.22 -21.23 3.62
CA GLY A 24 -1.54 -21.00 5.03
C GLY A 24 -1.84 -19.53 5.32
N GLY A 25 -0.94 -18.63 4.91
CA GLY A 25 -1.06 -17.20 5.18
C GLY A 25 -2.27 -16.53 4.52
N LEU A 26 -2.70 -16.99 3.33
CA LEU A 26 -3.91 -16.48 2.68
C LEU A 26 -5.21 -16.95 3.35
N LEU A 27 -5.19 -18.08 4.06
CA LEU A 27 -6.38 -18.68 4.67
C LEU A 27 -6.63 -18.21 6.11
N GLU A 28 -5.70 -17.46 6.69
CA GLU A 28 -5.87 -16.80 7.96
C GLU A 28 -6.92 -15.67 7.89
N ASP A 29 -7.63 -15.45 9.00
CA ASP A 29 -8.57 -14.33 9.07
C ASP A 29 -7.78 -13.01 9.12
N PRO A 30 -8.22 -11.94 8.44
CA PRO A 30 -7.53 -10.66 8.48
C PRO A 30 -7.44 -10.05 9.88
N VAL A 31 -6.33 -9.36 10.16
CA VAL A 31 -6.19 -8.53 11.36
C VAL A 31 -7.17 -7.35 11.34
N GLN A 32 -7.47 -6.76 12.50
CA GLN A 32 -8.38 -5.60 12.58
C GLN A 32 -7.90 -4.46 11.66
N ARG A 33 -8.80 -3.96 10.81
CA ARG A 33 -8.55 -2.90 9.82
C ARG A 33 -7.46 -3.24 8.78
N GLY A 34 -7.09 -4.51 8.65
CA GLY A 34 -6.17 -5.02 7.63
C GLY A 34 -6.85 -5.97 6.65
N PHE A 35 -6.12 -6.37 5.61
CA PHE A 35 -6.58 -7.30 4.58
C PHE A 35 -5.86 -8.65 4.62
N ILE A 36 -4.88 -8.81 5.51
CA ILE A 36 -4.02 -10.00 5.62
C ILE A 36 -4.07 -10.55 7.04
N GLY A 37 -3.83 -11.85 7.17
CA GLY A 37 -3.73 -12.53 8.46
C GLY A 37 -2.45 -12.19 9.25
N PRO A 38 -2.41 -12.60 10.52
CA PRO A 38 -1.29 -12.29 11.43
C PRO A 38 0.07 -12.78 10.93
N THR A 39 0.16 -13.95 10.28
CA THR A 39 1.44 -14.47 9.77
C THR A 39 2.00 -13.57 8.67
N PHE A 40 1.19 -13.20 7.69
CA PHE A 40 1.63 -12.26 6.66
C PHE A 40 1.85 -10.85 7.21
N ALA A 41 1.08 -10.38 8.19
CA ALA A 41 1.36 -9.11 8.84
C ALA A 41 2.75 -9.09 9.51
N CYS A 42 3.12 -10.20 10.17
CA CYS A 42 4.42 -10.39 10.81
C CYS A 42 5.59 -10.49 9.81
N ILE A 43 5.35 -10.99 8.60
CA ILE A 43 6.39 -11.08 7.57
C ILE A 43 6.52 -9.76 6.80
N ILE A 44 5.38 -9.23 6.31
CA ILE A 44 5.32 -8.07 5.42
C ILE A 44 5.69 -6.78 6.17
N GLY A 45 5.15 -6.56 7.38
CA GLY A 45 5.38 -5.33 8.13
C GLY A 45 6.87 -5.05 8.42
N PRO A 46 7.59 -5.98 9.08
CA PRO A 46 9.02 -5.85 9.32
C PRO A 46 9.84 -5.79 8.02
N GLN A 47 9.40 -6.42 6.94
CA GLN A 47 10.10 -6.29 5.66
C GLN A 47 10.00 -4.87 5.09
N PHE A 48 8.81 -4.26 5.08
CA PHE A 48 8.65 -2.86 4.68
C PHE A 48 9.44 -1.91 5.60
N GLN A 49 9.45 -2.17 6.91
CA GLN A 49 10.25 -1.40 7.85
C GLN A 49 11.74 -1.47 7.52
N ARG A 50 12.30 -2.68 7.34
CA ARG A 50 13.73 -2.85 7.00
C ARG A 50 14.08 -2.16 5.68
N THR A 51 13.21 -2.24 4.68
CA THR A 51 13.43 -1.55 3.39
C THR A 51 13.44 -0.04 3.57
N ARG A 52 12.54 0.52 4.38
CA ARG A 52 12.51 1.96 4.69
C ARG A 52 13.75 2.40 5.48
N ASP A 53 13.99 1.74 6.62
CA ASP A 53 15.02 2.14 7.59
C ASP A 53 16.44 1.89 7.04
N GLY A 54 16.59 0.91 6.14
CA GLY A 54 17.85 0.56 5.49
C GLY A 54 18.15 1.34 4.20
N ASP A 55 17.20 2.14 3.70
CA ASP A 55 17.40 2.94 2.50
C ASP A 55 18.01 4.31 2.85
N ARG A 56 19.28 4.48 2.48
CA ARG A 56 19.99 5.75 2.64
C ARG A 56 19.28 6.91 1.93
N PHE A 57 18.61 6.65 0.83
CA PHE A 57 17.89 7.63 0.01
C PHE A 57 16.39 7.67 0.29
N TYR A 58 15.92 7.06 1.39
CA TYR A 58 14.52 7.17 1.77
C TYR A 58 14.11 8.64 1.82
N TYR A 59 13.02 9.00 1.13
CA TYR A 59 12.73 10.39 0.79
C TYR A 59 12.58 11.32 2.00
N GLU A 60 12.19 10.79 3.17
CA GLU A 60 12.06 11.59 4.41
C GLU A 60 13.37 11.73 5.19
N ASN A 61 14.46 11.08 4.76
CA ASN A 61 15.75 11.20 5.41
C ASN A 61 16.29 12.64 5.29
N PRO A 62 16.95 13.16 6.35
CA PRO A 62 17.56 14.48 6.31
C PRO A 62 18.55 14.62 5.15
N GLY A 63 18.47 15.73 4.43
CA GLY A 63 19.38 16.04 3.33
C GLY A 63 18.99 15.45 1.96
N ILE A 64 17.96 14.60 1.87
CA ILE A 64 17.46 14.09 0.58
C ILE A 64 16.61 15.14 -0.13
N PHE A 65 15.66 15.73 0.59
CA PHE A 65 14.82 16.83 0.10
C PHE A 65 14.79 17.97 1.11
N THR A 66 14.59 19.19 0.61
CA THR A 66 14.32 20.34 1.48
C THR A 66 12.95 20.21 2.13
N ARG A 67 12.71 20.94 3.22
CA ARG A 67 11.39 20.97 3.87
C ARG A 67 10.27 21.42 2.92
N ALA A 68 10.55 22.37 2.03
CA ALA A 68 9.59 22.84 1.04
C ALA A 68 9.25 21.74 0.04
N GLN A 69 10.26 21.02 -0.45
CA GLN A 69 10.07 19.88 -1.35
C GLN A 69 9.29 18.74 -0.70
N LEU A 70 9.57 18.41 0.57
CA LEU A 70 8.83 17.37 1.30
C LEU A 70 7.35 17.70 1.48
N ILE A 71 7.01 18.98 1.71
CA ILE A 71 5.61 19.43 1.77
C ILE A 71 4.90 19.15 0.45
N GLU A 72 5.57 19.39 -0.69
CA GLU A 72 5.00 19.15 -2.01
C GLU A 72 4.91 17.65 -2.34
N ILE A 73 5.92 16.83 -2.02
CA ILE A 73 5.88 15.37 -2.20
C ILE A 73 4.71 14.75 -1.44
N ARG A 74 4.42 15.21 -0.22
CA ARG A 74 3.29 14.70 0.59
C ARG A 74 1.91 15.04 0.03
N LYS A 75 1.80 15.96 -0.94
CA LYS A 75 0.54 16.22 -1.68
C LYS A 75 0.30 15.19 -2.78
N SER A 76 1.31 14.40 -3.15
CA SER A 76 1.16 13.37 -4.18
C SER A 76 0.06 12.38 -3.83
N SER A 77 -0.67 11.93 -4.85
CA SER A 77 -1.70 10.91 -4.71
C SER A 77 -1.82 10.12 -6.00
N PHE A 78 -2.20 8.85 -5.91
CA PHE A 78 -2.45 8.04 -7.10
C PHE A 78 -3.60 8.61 -7.95
N SER A 79 -4.58 9.24 -7.31
CA SER A 79 -5.66 9.97 -8.00
C SER A 79 -5.11 11.12 -8.87
N ARG A 80 -4.12 11.88 -8.38
CA ARG A 80 -3.46 12.93 -9.17
C ARG A 80 -2.66 12.33 -10.33
N LEU A 81 -1.92 11.24 -10.09
CA LEU A 81 -1.17 10.52 -11.11
C LEU A 81 -2.07 10.13 -12.30
N LEU A 82 -3.26 9.58 -12.00
CA LEU A 82 -4.25 9.23 -13.02
C LEU A 82 -4.79 10.46 -13.76
N CYS A 83 -5.04 11.57 -13.06
CA CYS A 83 -5.50 12.80 -13.69
C CYS A 83 -4.46 13.47 -14.61
N ASP A 84 -3.16 13.36 -14.30
CA ASP A 84 -2.09 13.95 -15.11
C ASP A 84 -1.73 13.11 -16.33
N ASN A 85 -1.87 11.79 -16.25
CA ASN A 85 -1.29 10.86 -17.23
C ASN A 85 -2.32 9.91 -17.88
N GLY A 86 -3.58 9.94 -17.44
CA GLY A 86 -4.61 9.05 -17.95
C GLY A 86 -5.33 9.62 -19.18
N ASP A 87 -5.57 8.76 -20.16
CA ASP A 87 -6.31 9.14 -21.37
C ASP A 87 -7.76 9.51 -21.04
N ASN A 88 -8.12 10.77 -21.31
CA ASN A 88 -9.48 11.31 -21.10
C ASN A 88 -10.03 11.13 -19.66
N ILE A 89 -9.16 11.01 -18.65
CA ILE A 89 -9.57 10.93 -17.24
C ILE A 89 -9.81 12.34 -16.71
N SER A 90 -11.08 12.67 -16.45
CA SER A 90 -11.50 13.96 -15.87
C SER A 90 -12.04 13.84 -14.45
N ARG A 91 -12.35 12.62 -13.99
CA ARG A 91 -12.89 12.35 -12.66
C ARG A 91 -12.24 11.13 -12.03
N VAL A 92 -11.96 11.21 -10.74
CA VAL A 92 -11.30 10.17 -9.93
C VAL A 92 -11.87 10.18 -8.52
N PRO A 93 -11.80 9.08 -7.75
CA PRO A 93 -12.05 9.14 -6.32
C PRO A 93 -10.95 9.97 -5.63
N ARG A 94 -11.26 10.60 -4.49
CA ARG A 94 -10.24 11.34 -3.70
C ARG A 94 -9.10 10.43 -3.21
N GLU A 95 -9.44 9.22 -2.77
CA GLU A 95 -8.50 8.20 -2.32
C GLU A 95 -8.62 6.99 -3.25
N ALA A 96 -7.67 6.78 -4.17
CA ALA A 96 -7.75 5.77 -5.23
C ALA A 96 -7.94 4.32 -4.75
N PHE A 97 -7.47 4.00 -3.54
CA PHE A 97 -7.59 2.65 -2.96
C PHE A 97 -8.88 2.44 -2.15
N ARG A 98 -9.77 3.44 -2.10
CA ARG A 98 -11.07 3.34 -1.43
C ARG A 98 -12.20 3.53 -2.42
N ILE A 99 -13.27 2.78 -2.20
CA ILE A 99 -14.52 3.00 -2.92
C ILE A 99 -15.12 4.30 -2.40
N GLY A 100 -15.43 5.23 -3.30
CA GLY A 100 -15.94 6.54 -2.93
C GLY A 100 -16.49 7.30 -4.13
N GLN A 101 -17.04 8.49 -3.85
CA GLN A 101 -17.57 9.36 -4.89
C GLN A 101 -16.46 9.91 -5.79
N MET A 102 -16.77 9.97 -7.09
CA MET A 102 -15.88 10.52 -8.11
C MET A 102 -15.94 12.05 -8.08
N ILE A 103 -14.79 12.70 -7.93
CA ILE A 103 -14.63 14.15 -7.95
C ILE A 103 -13.86 14.60 -9.20
N SER A 104 -13.95 15.88 -9.54
CA SER A 104 -13.20 16.43 -10.68
C SER A 104 -11.70 16.41 -10.41
N CYS A 105 -10.90 16.12 -11.44
CA CYS A 105 -9.44 16.22 -11.38
C CYS A 105 -8.94 17.61 -10.99
N ALA A 106 -9.72 18.67 -11.23
CA ALA A 106 -9.41 20.02 -10.79
C ALA A 106 -9.43 20.21 -9.26
N GLN A 107 -10.08 19.29 -8.53
CA GLN A 107 -10.18 19.32 -7.06
C GLN A 107 -9.10 18.47 -6.38
N ILE A 108 -8.23 17.82 -7.16
CA ILE A 108 -7.12 17.01 -6.65
C ILE A 108 -5.86 17.88 -6.61
N SER A 109 -5.25 17.98 -5.42
CA SER A 109 -4.02 18.73 -5.22
C SER A 109 -2.91 18.31 -6.18
N GLN A 110 -2.16 19.30 -6.66
CA GLN A 110 -0.97 19.12 -7.51
C GLN A 110 0.29 19.42 -6.70
N ILE A 111 1.40 18.81 -7.13
CA ILE A 111 2.75 19.09 -6.61
C ILE A 111 3.22 20.40 -7.23
N ASP A 112 3.68 21.35 -6.41
CA ASP A 112 4.34 22.56 -6.89
C ASP A 112 5.83 22.28 -7.17
N LEU A 113 6.16 22.00 -8.43
CA LEU A 113 7.54 21.73 -8.86
C LEU A 113 8.45 22.97 -8.85
N THR A 114 7.93 24.17 -8.59
CA THR A 114 8.78 25.37 -8.46
C THR A 114 9.73 25.28 -7.25
N LYS A 115 9.47 24.38 -6.28
CA LYS A 115 10.37 24.12 -5.14
C LYS A 115 11.65 23.38 -5.52
N TRP A 116 11.81 22.98 -6.78
CA TRP A 116 13.03 22.38 -7.34
C TRP A 116 13.78 23.33 -8.27
N LYS A 117 13.31 24.57 -8.41
CA LYS A 117 14.01 25.57 -9.19
C LYS A 117 15.32 25.96 -8.49
N GLU A 118 16.42 25.88 -9.23
CA GLU A 118 17.75 26.39 -8.84
C GLU A 118 17.84 27.92 -9.00
#